data_AF-A0A5D0I1N1-F1
#
_entry.id   AF-A0A5D0I1N1-F1
#
_cell.length_a   1.000
_cell.length_b   1.000
_cell.length_c   1.000
_cell.angle_alpha   90.00
_cell.angle_beta   90.00
_cell.angle_gamma   90.00
#
_symmetry.space_group_name_H-M   'P 1'
#
loop_
_entity.id
_entity.type
_entity.pdbx_description
1 polymer ?
#
loop_
_entity_poly.entity_id
_entity_poly.type
_entity_poly.pdbx_seq_one_letter_code
_entity_poly.pdbx_strand_id
1 'polypeptide(L)'
;GSGPAGLATAQQLNRAGHTVTVFERDDEIGGLLRYGIPNFKMEKEIIDRRLAILKAEGITFKTNVNVGVNYDVKELKAFDAVVLCGGATERRSLPTPGIDADGVVQAMDFLTQQTKVVFGKEVKN
;
A
#
# COMPACT_ATOMS: atom_id res chain seq x y z
N GLY A 1 0.18 -0.87 6.84
CA GLY A 1 -0.17 -1.12 5.43
C GLY A 1 -1.55 -0.57 5.16
N SER A 2 -1.74 0.02 3.99
CA SER A 2 -2.93 0.79 3.62
C SER A 2 -3.77 0.15 2.51
N GLY A 3 -3.67 -1.17 2.38
CA GLY A 3 -4.60 -1.96 1.55
C GLY A 3 -6.04 -1.97 2.11
N PRO A 4 -6.97 -2.71 1.48
CA PRO A 4 -8.38 -2.74 1.86
C PRO A 4 -8.61 -3.00 3.35
N ALA A 5 -7.88 -3.96 3.92
CA ALA A 5 -7.97 -4.32 5.33
C ALA A 5 -7.56 -3.16 6.26
N GLY A 6 -6.46 -2.46 5.93
CA GLY A 6 -5.98 -1.33 6.72
C GLY A 6 -6.95 -0.14 6.67
N LEU A 7 -7.48 0.18 5.48
CA LEU A 7 -8.46 1.27 5.32
C LEU A 7 -9.79 0.98 6.03
N ALA A 8 -10.30 -0.26 5.91
CA ALA A 8 -11.52 -0.66 6.60
C ALA A 8 -11.34 -0.62 8.12
N THR A 9 -10.24 -1.18 8.63
CA THR A 9 -9.91 -1.16 10.06
C THR A 9 -9.80 0.27 10.58
N ALA A 10 -9.07 1.13 9.87
CA ALA A 10 -8.89 2.51 10.27
C ALA A 10 -10.21 3.26 10.37
N GLN A 11 -11.12 3.05 9.42
CA GLN A 11 -12.43 3.69 9.47
C GLN A 11 -13.25 3.20 10.67
N GLN A 12 -13.31 1.88 10.91
CA GLN A 12 -14.11 1.33 12.00
C GLN A 12 -13.62 1.82 13.36
N LEU A 13 -12.29 1.82 13.58
CA LEU A 13 -11.69 2.31 14.82
C LEU A 13 -11.89 3.82 15.00
N ASN A 14 -11.75 4.60 13.92
CA ASN A 14 -11.98 6.05 13.99
C ASN A 14 -13.43 6.37 14.34
N ARG A 15 -14.40 5.65 13.76
CA ARG A 15 -15.83 5.80 14.09
C ARG A 15 -16.17 5.37 15.52
N ALA A 16 -15.36 4.48 16.12
CA ALA A 16 -15.48 4.10 17.52
C ALA A 16 -14.84 5.13 18.48
N GLY A 17 -14.22 6.21 17.96
CA GLY A 17 -13.64 7.29 18.74
C GLY A 17 -12.14 7.17 18.98
N HIS A 18 -11.45 6.23 18.34
CA HIS A 18 -9.99 6.09 18.46
C HIS A 18 -9.26 7.01 17.48
N THR A 19 -8.10 7.55 17.90
CA THR A 19 -7.18 8.23 17.00
C THR A 19 -6.36 7.21 16.22
N VAL A 20 -6.49 7.19 14.89
CA VAL A 20 -5.84 6.18 14.05
C VAL A 20 -4.75 6.79 13.17
N THR A 21 -3.57 6.16 13.18
CA THR A 21 -2.51 6.40 12.19
C THR A 21 -2.30 5.14 11.33
N VAL A 22 -2.31 5.31 10.01
CA VAL A 22 -2.00 4.26 9.04
C VAL A 22 -0.62 4.51 8.45
N PHE A 23 0.30 3.58 8.68
CA PHE A 23 1.63 3.57 8.06
C PHE A 23 1.60 2.78 6.74
N GLU A 24 2.17 3.33 5.69
CA GLU A 24 2.28 2.73 4.36
C GLU A 24 3.73 2.79 3.88
N ARG A 25 4.26 1.65 3.41
CA ARG A 25 5.62 1.55 2.87
C ARG A 25 5.73 2.30 1.56
N ASP A 26 4.73 2.17 0.70
CA ASP A 26 4.78 2.78 -0.62
C ASP A 26 4.51 4.29 -0.54
N ASP A 27 4.78 5.00 -1.63
CA ASP A 27 4.63 6.45 -1.73
C ASP A 27 3.17 6.91 -1.79
N GLU A 28 2.26 5.97 -2.05
CA GLU A 28 0.82 6.21 -2.16
C GLU A 28 -0.01 5.22 -1.34
N ILE A 29 -1.16 5.69 -0.90
CA ILE A 29 -2.11 4.90 -0.13
C ILE A 29 -2.99 4.03 -1.05
N GLY A 30 -3.33 2.81 -0.59
CA GLY A 30 -4.29 1.91 -1.24
C GLY A 30 -3.76 0.51 -1.52
N GLY A 31 -2.46 0.26 -1.28
CA GLY A 31 -1.83 -1.05 -1.53
C GLY A 31 -2.09 -1.56 -2.94
N LEU A 32 -2.49 -2.84 -3.07
CA LEU A 32 -2.77 -3.44 -4.38
C LEU A 32 -3.97 -2.80 -5.12
N LEU A 33 -4.88 -2.11 -4.43
CA LEU A 33 -5.92 -1.34 -5.13
C LEU A 33 -5.29 -0.23 -5.96
N ARG A 34 -4.18 0.36 -5.49
CA ARG A 34 -3.43 1.39 -6.21
C ARG A 34 -2.43 0.79 -7.17
N TYR A 35 -1.52 -0.08 -6.72
CA TYR A 35 -0.40 -0.55 -7.56
C TYR A 35 -0.56 -1.92 -8.21
N GLY A 36 -1.58 -2.71 -7.84
CA GLY A 36 -1.80 -4.05 -8.39
C GLY A 36 -2.90 -4.11 -9.45
N ILE A 37 -4.07 -3.56 -9.18
CA ILE A 37 -5.24 -3.64 -10.08
C ILE A 37 -5.10 -2.58 -11.20
N PRO A 38 -5.19 -2.90 -12.49
CA PRO A 38 -5.09 -1.88 -13.55
C PRO A 38 -6.24 -0.86 -13.57
N ASN A 39 -5.99 0.35 -14.08
CA ASN A 39 -6.97 1.44 -14.15
C ASN A 39 -8.25 1.08 -14.93
N PHE A 40 -8.14 0.31 -16.02
CA PHE A 40 -9.30 -0.12 -16.82
C PHE A 40 -10.25 -1.04 -16.05
N LYS A 41 -9.80 -1.66 -14.95
CA LYS A 41 -10.62 -2.50 -14.07
C LYS A 41 -11.12 -1.73 -12.86
N MET A 42 -10.31 -0.80 -12.35
CA MET A 42 -10.63 0.02 -11.20
C MET A 42 -9.96 1.39 -11.30
N GLU A 43 -10.77 2.42 -11.49
CA GLU A 43 -10.33 3.81 -11.52
C GLU A 43 -9.76 4.25 -10.16
N LYS A 44 -8.61 4.94 -10.21
CA LYS A 44 -7.88 5.32 -9.00
C LYS A 44 -8.50 6.48 -8.25
N GLU A 45 -9.29 7.30 -8.95
CA GLU A 45 -10.07 8.39 -8.36
C GLU A 45 -11.06 7.88 -7.30
N ILE A 46 -11.55 6.64 -7.43
CA ILE A 46 -12.42 6.01 -6.42
C ILE A 46 -11.67 5.87 -5.09
N ILE A 47 -10.38 5.53 -5.16
CA ILE A 47 -9.50 5.43 -3.99
C ILE A 47 -9.30 6.82 -3.41
N ASP A 48 -8.94 7.81 -4.24
CA ASP A 48 -8.69 9.18 -3.79
C ASP A 48 -9.91 9.81 -3.11
N ARG A 49 -11.10 9.62 -3.68
CA ARG A 49 -12.37 10.04 -3.08
C ARG A 49 -12.58 9.42 -1.71
N ARG A 50 -12.31 8.12 -1.58
CA ARG A 50 -12.43 7.42 -0.28
C ARG A 50 -11.42 7.95 0.73
N LEU A 51 -10.18 8.19 0.30
CA LEU A 51 -9.12 8.72 1.16
C LEU A 51 -9.40 10.14 1.63
N ALA A 52 -9.99 10.99 0.77
CA ALA A 52 -10.40 12.33 1.17
C ALA A 52 -11.40 12.29 2.34
N ILE A 53 -12.36 11.38 2.29
CA ILE A 53 -13.32 11.16 3.39
C ILE A 53 -12.60 10.69 4.65
N LEU A 54 -11.75 9.66 4.56
CA LEU A 54 -11.04 9.11 5.72
C LEU A 54 -10.11 10.14 6.38
N LYS A 55 -9.44 10.98 5.58
CA LYS A 55 -8.62 12.10 6.08
C LYS A 55 -9.49 13.16 6.78
N ALA A 56 -10.63 13.52 6.19
CA ALA A 56 -11.57 14.47 6.79
C ALA A 56 -12.20 13.95 8.09
N GLU A 57 -12.36 12.63 8.21
CA GLU A 57 -12.79 11.95 9.44
C GLU A 57 -11.69 11.96 10.54
N GLY A 58 -10.46 12.39 10.24
CA GLY A 58 -9.37 12.54 11.22
C GLY A 58 -8.29 11.45 11.18
N ILE A 59 -8.34 10.52 10.22
CA ILE A 59 -7.33 9.45 10.10
C ILE A 59 -6.02 10.02 9.54
N THR A 60 -4.92 9.77 10.25
CA THR A 60 -3.58 10.19 9.81
C THR A 60 -2.96 9.11 8.92
N PHE A 61 -2.41 9.51 7.77
CA PHE A 61 -1.69 8.62 6.87
C PHE A 61 -0.23 9.02 6.79
N LYS A 62 0.69 8.06 6.95
CA LYS A 62 2.13 8.24 6.79
C LYS A 62 2.65 7.29 5.72
N THR A 63 2.96 7.83 4.54
CA THR A 63 3.53 7.08 3.40
C THR A 63 5.05 7.02 3.48
N ASN A 64 5.69 6.18 2.66
CA ASN A 64 7.13 5.91 2.69
C ASN A 64 7.64 5.39 4.05
N VAL A 65 6.76 4.80 4.87
CA VAL A 65 7.05 4.24 6.18
C VAL A 65 6.91 2.71 6.16
N ASN A 66 8.05 2.04 6.05
CA ASN A 66 8.20 0.60 6.17
C ASN A 66 8.63 0.23 7.60
N VAL A 67 7.64 -0.07 8.43
CA VAL A 67 7.82 -0.46 9.83
C VAL A 67 8.74 -1.70 9.93
N GLY A 68 9.78 -1.60 10.74
CA GLY A 68 10.84 -2.60 10.88
C GLY A 68 11.98 -2.49 9.87
N VAL A 69 11.90 -1.57 8.90
CA VAL A 69 12.95 -1.35 7.89
C VAL A 69 13.50 0.09 7.96
N ASN A 70 12.65 1.10 7.75
CA ASN A 70 13.03 2.52 7.85
C ASN A 70 12.26 3.26 8.95
N TYR A 71 11.46 2.54 9.74
CA TYR A 71 10.77 3.04 10.92
C TYR A 71 10.89 2.02 12.04
N ASP A 72 11.44 2.42 13.18
CA ASP A 72 11.74 1.50 14.28
C ASP A 72 10.44 0.95 14.89
N VAL A 73 10.38 -0.37 15.10
CA VAL A 73 9.27 -1.05 15.75
C VAL A 73 9.04 -0.54 17.17
N LYS A 74 10.09 -0.04 17.85
CA LYS A 74 9.97 0.54 19.20
C LYS A 74 9.05 1.76 19.24
N GLU A 75 8.98 2.53 18.15
CA GLU A 75 8.09 3.69 18.04
C GLU A 75 6.61 3.28 18.12
N LEU A 76 6.28 2.02 17.81
CA LEU A 76 4.92 1.51 17.93
C LEU A 76 4.43 1.40 19.38
N LYS A 77 5.35 1.43 20.37
CA LYS A 77 4.99 1.46 21.79
C LYS A 77 4.25 2.74 22.20
N ALA A 78 4.26 3.77 21.36
CA ALA A 78 3.49 5.00 21.56
C ALA A 78 1.98 4.81 21.28
N PHE A 79 1.56 3.67 20.74
CA PHE A 79 0.16 3.36 20.45
C PHE A 79 -0.38 2.32 21.43
N ASP A 80 -1.66 2.44 21.80
CA ASP A 80 -2.33 1.47 22.69
C ASP A 80 -2.52 0.09 22.04
N ALA A 81 -2.63 0.05 20.71
CA ALA A 81 -2.81 -1.17 19.95
C ALA A 81 -2.21 -1.06 18.53
N VAL A 82 -1.84 -2.21 17.95
CA VAL A 82 -1.29 -2.32 16.60
C VAL A 82 -2.07 -3.38 15.83
N VAL A 83 -2.53 -3.04 14.62
CA VAL A 83 -3.15 -3.99 13.68
C VAL A 83 -2.25 -4.17 12.47
N LEU A 84 -1.84 -5.42 12.20
CA LEU A 84 -0.98 -5.74 11.08
C LEU A 84 -1.79 -5.95 9.80
N CYS A 85 -1.64 -5.04 8.84
CA CYS A 85 -2.28 -5.11 7.53
C CYS A 85 -1.25 -5.07 6.38
N GLY A 86 -0.18 -5.85 6.50
CA GLY A 86 0.94 -5.87 5.55
C GLY A 86 0.66 -6.60 4.23
N GLY A 87 -0.35 -7.48 4.20
CA GLY A 87 -0.65 -8.31 3.04
C GLY A 87 0.45 -9.36 2.74
N ALA A 88 0.38 -9.98 1.57
CA ALA A 88 1.33 -10.98 1.10
C ALA A 88 2.19 -10.38 -0.02
N THR A 89 3.37 -9.85 0.32
CA THR A 89 4.27 -9.19 -0.64
C THR A 89 5.39 -10.10 -1.13
N GLU A 90 5.59 -11.24 -0.47
CA GLU A 90 6.61 -12.21 -0.86
C GLU A 90 6.21 -12.89 -2.18
N ARG A 91 7.12 -12.81 -3.15
CA ARG A 91 6.91 -13.34 -4.49
C ARG A 91 7.25 -14.81 -4.52
N ARG A 92 6.54 -15.57 -5.34
CA ARG A 92 6.88 -16.97 -5.61
C ARG A 92 7.63 -17.04 -6.94
N SER A 93 8.76 -17.73 -6.94
CA SER A 93 9.48 -18.07 -8.17
C SER A 93 9.14 -19.50 -8.60
N LEU A 94 9.31 -19.80 -9.88
CA LEU A 94 9.16 -21.15 -10.43
C LEU A 94 10.55 -21.73 -10.69
N PRO A 95 10.86 -22.95 -10.21
CA PRO A 95 12.15 -23.58 -10.42
C PRO A 95 12.23 -24.21 -11.83
N THR A 96 12.17 -23.36 -12.85
CA THR A 96 12.14 -23.77 -14.27
C THR A 96 13.24 -23.07 -15.06
N PRO A 97 13.91 -23.76 -15.99
CA PRO A 97 14.89 -23.13 -16.87
C PRO A 97 14.31 -21.90 -17.58
N GLY A 98 15.08 -20.81 -17.63
CA GLY A 98 14.66 -19.54 -18.24
C GLY A 98 13.88 -18.59 -17.33
N ILE A 99 13.71 -18.90 -16.04
CA ILE A 99 13.04 -17.99 -15.09
C ILE A 99 13.77 -16.64 -14.90
N ASP A 100 15.08 -16.62 -15.12
CA ASP A 100 15.93 -15.43 -15.05
C ASP A 100 16.28 -14.86 -16.44
N ALA A 101 15.59 -15.30 -17.50
CA ALA A 101 15.83 -14.81 -18.85
C ALA A 101 15.38 -13.36 -19.02
N ASP A 102 16.02 -12.63 -19.93
CA ASP A 102 15.62 -11.27 -20.27
C ASP A 102 14.16 -11.22 -20.76
N GLY A 103 13.40 -10.24 -20.26
CA GLY A 103 11.96 -10.13 -20.49
C GLY A 103 11.07 -10.95 -19.53
N VAL A 104 11.62 -11.82 -18.68
CA VAL A 104 10.84 -12.50 -17.63
C VAL A 104 10.79 -11.63 -16.37
N VAL A 105 9.66 -10.94 -16.19
CA VAL A 105 9.48 -9.97 -15.11
C VAL A 105 8.43 -10.43 -14.10
N GLN A 106 8.66 -10.09 -12.83
CA GLN A 106 7.66 -10.34 -11.78
C GLN A 106 6.46 -9.42 -11.97
N ALA A 107 5.25 -9.97 -11.83
CA ALA A 107 4.01 -9.25 -12.11
C ALA A 107 3.92 -7.92 -11.35
N MET A 108 4.31 -7.89 -10.08
CA MET A 108 4.23 -6.67 -9.27
C MET A 108 5.23 -5.59 -9.68
N ASP A 109 6.38 -5.93 -10.27
CA ASP A 109 7.31 -4.93 -10.81
C ASP A 109 6.68 -4.24 -12.01
N PHE A 110 6.19 -5.06 -12.96
CA PHE A 110 5.56 -4.57 -14.16
C PHE A 110 4.30 -3.74 -13.87
N LEU A 111 3.38 -4.25 -13.05
CA LEU A 111 2.12 -3.56 -12.74
C LEU A 111 2.34 -2.25 -11.97
N THR A 112 3.28 -2.23 -11.03
CA THR A 112 3.61 -1.02 -10.28
C THR A 112 4.26 0.02 -11.18
N GLN A 113 5.22 -0.38 -12.02
CA GLN A 113 5.84 0.49 -13.02
C GLN A 113 4.80 1.09 -13.96
N GLN A 114 3.94 0.26 -14.56
CA GLN A 114 2.91 0.73 -15.49
C GLN A 114 1.95 1.72 -14.82
N THR A 115 1.54 1.44 -13.58
CA THR A 115 0.71 2.39 -12.81
C THR A 115 1.46 3.71 -12.64
N LYS A 116 2.71 3.70 -12.21
CA LYS A 116 3.52 4.91 -12.02
C LYS A 116 3.68 5.73 -13.31
N VAL A 117 3.92 5.08 -14.45
CA VAL A 117 3.98 5.72 -15.77
C VAL A 117 2.67 6.44 -16.11
N VAL A 118 1.52 5.78 -15.91
CA VAL A 118 0.20 6.37 -16.17
C VAL A 118 -0.04 7.62 -15.31
N PHE A 119 0.51 7.67 -14.10
CA PHE A 119 0.43 8.82 -13.21
C PHE A 119 1.60 9.82 -13.36
N GLY A 120 2.39 9.71 -14.44
CA GLY A 120 3.49 10.64 -14.73
C GLY A 120 4.63 10.60 -13.72
N LYS A 121 4.76 9.52 -12.94
CA LYS A 121 5.84 9.36 -11.96
C LYS A 121 7.10 8.84 -12.65
N GLU A 122 8.24 9.30 -12.16
CA GLU A 122 9.54 8.80 -12.59
C GLU A 122 9.68 7.33 -12.22
N VAL A 123 9.99 6.49 -13.21
CA VAL A 123 10.29 5.07 -12.99
C VAL A 123 11.74 4.84 -13.37
N LYS A 124 12.52 4.32 -12.42
CA LYS A 124 13.88 3.88 -12.71
C LYS A 124 13.81 2.61 -13.55
N ASN A 125 14.59 2.58 -14.63
CA ASN A 125 14.80 1.39 -15.47
C ASN A 125 15.56 0.32 -14.69
#